data_AF-E1F3F8-F1
#
_entry.id   AF-E1F3F8-F1
#
_cell.length_a   1.000
_cell.length_b   1.000
_cell.length_c   1.000
_cell.angle_alpha   90.00
_cell.angle_beta   90.00
_cell.angle_gamma   90.00
#
_symmetry.space_group_name_H-M   'P 1'
#
loop_
_entity.id
_entity.type
_entity.pdbx_description
1 polymer ?
#
loop_
_entity_poly.entity_id
_entity_poly.type
_entity_poly.pdbx_seq_one_letter_code
_entity_poly.pdbx_strand_id
1 'polypeptide(L)'
;PVACLSFGQDRELYEARLEELRESLAVPPEYRGVFVDCACHECGEPFVARRHYLYRCPSCGSHNATERGLFRGAAADARRAIALQARSGAFTRTGRRGPPPAGSQTG
;
A
#
# COMPACT_ATOMS: atom_id res chain seq x y z
N PRO A 1 -34.52 -18.00 7.92
CA PRO A 1 -33.88 -16.70 8.24
C PRO A 1 -32.36 -16.81 8.12
N VAL A 2 -31.81 -16.40 6.97
CA VAL A 2 -30.36 -16.25 6.82
C VAL A 2 -30.00 -15.05 7.66
N ALA A 3 -29.31 -15.29 8.77
CA ALA A 3 -28.92 -14.23 9.68
C ALA A 3 -28.10 -13.22 8.88
N CYS A 4 -28.54 -11.96 8.85
CA CYS A 4 -27.66 -10.81 8.66
C CYS A 4 -26.70 -10.79 9.86
N LEU A 5 -25.79 -11.76 9.92
CA LEU A 5 -24.61 -11.67 10.77
C LEU A 5 -23.84 -10.45 10.25
N SER A 6 -23.68 -9.55 11.19
CA SER A 6 -23.16 -8.19 11.13
C SER A 6 -21.78 -8.16 10.46
N PHE A 7 -21.73 -7.84 9.17
CA PHE A 7 -20.49 -7.59 8.41
C PHE A 7 -19.46 -6.72 9.17
N GLY A 8 -19.91 -5.78 10.01
CA GLY A 8 -19.04 -4.97 10.86
C GLY A 8 -18.30 -5.76 11.95
N GLN A 9 -18.96 -6.68 12.64
CA GLN A 9 -18.33 -7.54 13.66
C GLN A 9 -17.39 -8.56 13.01
N ASP A 10 -17.78 -9.12 11.87
CA ASP A 10 -16.92 -10.02 11.10
C ASP A 10 -15.64 -9.30 10.62
N ARG A 11 -15.76 -8.04 10.22
CA ARG A 11 -14.61 -7.20 9.83
C ARG A 11 -13.66 -6.91 10.99
N GLU A 12 -14.18 -6.52 12.16
CA GLU A 12 -13.34 -6.25 13.33
C GLU A 12 -12.58 -7.51 13.77
N LEU A 13 -13.26 -8.65 13.82
CA LEU A 13 -12.63 -9.94 14.11
C LEU A 13 -11.59 -10.31 13.05
N TYR A 14 -11.90 -10.11 11.77
CA TYR A 14 -10.98 -10.37 10.67
C TYR A 14 -9.70 -9.54 10.77
N GLU A 15 -9.83 -8.23 10.97
CA GLU A 15 -8.68 -7.32 11.09
C GLU A 15 -7.84 -7.65 12.33
N ALA A 16 -8.47 -7.99 13.46
CA ALA A 16 -7.76 -8.43 14.67
C ALA A 16 -6.96 -9.73 14.43
N ARG A 17 -7.55 -10.72 13.74
CA ARG A 17 -6.85 -11.96 13.39
C ARG A 17 -5.68 -11.74 12.44
N LEU A 18 -5.81 -10.80 11.50
CA LEU A 18 -4.70 -10.44 10.63
C LEU A 18 -3.57 -9.76 11.39
N GLU A 19 -3.88 -8.91 12.37
CA GLU A 19 -2.85 -8.31 13.24
C GLU A 19 -2.12 -9.39 14.05
N GLU A 20 -2.86 -10.29 14.71
CA GLU A 20 -2.27 -11.41 15.46
C GLU A 20 -1.35 -12.26 14.57
N LEU A 21 -1.81 -12.60 13.37
CA LEU A 21 -1.00 -13.34 12.39
C LEU A 21 0.23 -12.53 11.99
N ARG A 22 0.08 -11.24 11.70
CA ARG A 22 1.17 -10.36 11.31
C ARG A 22 2.26 -10.31 12.38
N GLU A 23 1.90 -10.19 13.65
CA GLU A 23 2.84 -10.17 14.78
C GLU A 23 3.56 -11.51 14.96
N SER A 24 2.90 -12.64 14.64
CA SER A 24 3.48 -13.98 14.76
C SER A 24 4.47 -14.34 13.66
N LEU A 25 4.43 -13.66 12.51
CA LEU A 25 5.24 -14.00 11.34
C LEU A 25 6.66 -13.47 11.47
N ALA A 26 7.63 -14.38 11.40
CA ALA A 26 9.03 -14.02 11.27
C ALA A 26 9.29 -13.38 9.90
N VAL A 27 9.86 -12.18 9.88
CA VAL A 27 10.23 -11.49 8.65
C VAL A 27 11.46 -12.17 8.01
N PRO A 28 11.38 -12.62 6.75
CA PRO A 28 12.51 -13.25 6.07
C PRO A 28 13.74 -12.35 6.01
N PRO A 29 14.97 -12.90 6.15
CA PRO A 29 16.21 -12.12 6.06
C PRO A 29 16.31 -11.29 4.77
N GLU A 30 15.82 -11.81 3.65
CA GLU A 30 15.81 -11.15 2.34
C GLU A 30 14.89 -9.91 2.26
N TYR A 31 13.97 -9.74 3.21
CA TYR A 31 13.11 -8.56 3.30
C TYR A 31 13.77 -7.41 4.08
N ARG A 32 14.91 -7.66 4.74
CA ARG A 32 15.63 -6.62 5.49
C ARG A 32 16.12 -5.52 4.54
N GLY A 33 15.84 -4.27 4.91
CA GLY A 33 16.19 -3.10 4.09
C GLY A 33 15.37 -2.96 2.79
N VAL A 34 14.31 -3.77 2.64
CA VAL A 34 13.36 -3.64 1.54
C VAL A 34 12.13 -2.88 2.04
N PHE A 35 11.74 -1.88 1.27
CA PHE A 35 10.57 -1.06 1.49
C PHE A 35 9.60 -1.21 0.32
N VAL A 36 8.32 -1.08 0.61
CA VAL A 36 7.24 -1.32 -0.35
C VAL A 36 6.35 -0.07 -0.37
N ASP A 37 6.00 0.39 -1.57
CA ASP A 37 4.88 1.31 -1.77
C ASP A 37 3.58 0.51 -1.74
N CYS A 38 2.69 0.83 -0.81
CA CYS A 38 1.41 0.17 -0.64
C CYS A 38 0.28 1.15 -0.96
N ALA A 39 -0.83 0.64 -1.50
CA ALA A 39 -2.10 1.37 -1.52
C ALA A 39 -3.12 0.66 -0.64
N CYS A 40 -3.78 1.41 0.24
CA CYS A 40 -4.90 0.90 1.02
C CYS A 40 -6.19 0.91 0.18
N HIS A 41 -6.92 -0.19 0.16
CA HIS A 41 -8.20 -0.29 -0.54
C HIS A 41 -9.37 0.29 0.24
N GLU A 42 -9.22 0.46 1.57
CA GLU A 42 -10.26 1.07 2.41
C GLU A 42 -10.26 2.60 2.31
N CYS A 43 -9.12 3.25 2.58
CA CYS A 43 -9.03 4.71 2.57
C CYS A 43 -8.43 5.30 1.29
N GLY A 44 -7.89 4.48 0.38
CA GLY A 44 -7.24 4.93 -0.85
C GLY A 44 -5.85 5.54 -0.67
N GLU A 45 -5.41 5.78 0.58
CA GLU A 45 -4.14 6.44 0.87
C GLU A 45 -2.95 5.54 0.54
N PRO A 46 -1.92 6.08 -0.15
CA PRO A 46 -0.66 5.39 -0.32
C PRO A 46 0.18 5.46 0.96
N PHE A 47 0.98 4.44 1.21
CA PHE A 47 1.91 4.43 2.35
C PHE A 47 3.14 3.57 2.09
N VAL A 48 4.23 3.88 2.80
CA VAL A 48 5.46 3.09 2.76
C VAL A 48 5.54 2.19 3.96
N ALA A 49 5.75 0.90 3.73
CA ALA A 49 6.03 -0.08 4.77
C ALA A 49 7.38 -0.77 4.53
N ARG A 50 7.96 -1.33 5.60
CA ARG A 50 8.99 -2.37 5.44
C ARG A 50 8.33 -3.59 4.81
N ARG A 51 9.06 -4.31 3.96
CA ARG A 51 8.51 -5.50 3.32
C ARG A 51 8.10 -6.54 4.35
N HIS A 52 6.89 -7.05 4.19
CA HIS A 52 6.23 -7.97 5.11
C HIS A 52 5.26 -8.86 4.32
N TYR A 53 4.75 -9.91 4.95
CA TYR A 53 3.67 -10.72 4.37
C TYR A 53 2.30 -10.04 4.43
N LEU A 54 2.14 -9.09 5.36
CA LEU A 54 0.90 -8.42 5.69
C LEU A 54 1.20 -6.96 6.01
N TYR A 55 0.46 -6.06 5.39
CA TYR A 55 0.63 -4.62 5.52
C TYR A 55 -0.53 -4.03 6.28
N ARG A 56 -0.23 -3.18 7.26
CA ARG A 56 -1.23 -2.44 8.01
C ARG A 56 -1.20 -0.98 7.59
N CYS A 57 -2.32 -0.46 7.11
CA CYS A 57 -2.42 0.94 6.74
C CYS A 57 -2.24 1.82 7.98
N PRO A 58 -1.27 2.77 8.00
CA PRO A 58 -1.07 3.64 9.16
C PRO A 58 -2.21 4.66 9.33
N SER A 59 -2.96 4.96 8.28
CA SER A 59 -4.03 5.97 8.30
C SER A 59 -5.35 5.42 8.84
N CYS A 60 -5.78 4.24 8.39
CA CYS A 60 -7.08 3.66 8.76
C CYS A 60 -7.00 2.34 9.55
N GLY A 61 -5.78 1.78 9.72
CA GLY A 61 -5.57 0.54 10.46
C GLY A 61 -5.92 -0.75 9.70
N SER A 62 -6.50 -0.67 8.51
CA SER A 62 -6.88 -1.86 7.75
C SER A 62 -5.68 -2.61 7.16
N HIS A 63 -5.79 -3.93 7.10
CA HIS A 63 -4.85 -4.80 6.40
C HIS A 63 -5.15 -4.99 4.91
N ASN A 64 -6.25 -4.42 4.42
CA ASN A 64 -6.63 -4.46 3.01
C ASN A 64 -5.77 -3.48 2.20
N ALA A 65 -4.52 -3.87 1.95
CA ALA A 65 -3.54 -3.08 1.21
C ALA A 65 -2.79 -3.95 0.20
N THR A 66 -2.41 -3.35 -0.93
CA THR A 66 -1.69 -4.03 -2.03
C THR A 66 -0.32 -3.40 -2.30
N GLU A 67 0.64 -4.22 -2.72
CA GLU A 67 1.97 -3.76 -3.16
C GLU A 67 1.87 -3.11 -4.54
N ARG A 68 2.47 -1.92 -4.68
CA ARG A 68 2.58 -1.19 -5.95
C ARG A 68 4.00 -1.15 -6.49
N GLY A 69 4.99 -1.18 -5.61
CA GLY A 69 6.40 -1.07 -5.98
C GLY A 69 7.34 -1.46 -4.86
N LEU A 70 8.57 -1.84 -5.24
CA LEU A 70 9.62 -2.32 -4.34
C LEU A 70 10.83 -1.41 -4.41
N PHE A 71 11.41 -1.12 -3.25
CA PHE A 71 12.55 -0.25 -3.07
C PHE A 71 13.56 -0.89 -2.13
N ARG A 72 14.84 -0.90 -2.51
CA ARG A 72 15.94 -1.29 -1.62
C ARG A 72 16.64 -0.02 -1.14
N GLY A 73 17.07 0.01 0.12
CA GLY A 73 17.76 1.17 0.70
C GLY A 73 17.07 1.69 1.95
N ALA A 74 16.95 3.01 2.11
CA ALA A 74 16.28 3.61 3.27
C ALA A 74 14.80 3.90 3.00
N ALA A 75 13.99 3.96 4.07
CA ALA A 75 12.58 4.35 3.99
C ALA A 75 12.39 5.72 3.32
N ALA A 76 13.33 6.64 3.53
CA ALA A 76 13.31 7.97 2.93
C ALA A 76 13.47 7.92 1.40
N ASP A 77 14.26 6.98 0.87
CA ASP A 77 14.43 6.79 -0.57
C ASP A 77 13.15 6.27 -1.21
N ALA A 78 12.49 5.30 -0.57
CA ALA A 78 11.18 4.80 -1.01
C ALA A 78 10.14 5.93 -1.04
N ARG A 79 10.03 6.73 0.03
CA ARG A 79 9.11 7.88 0.08
C ARG A 79 9.41 8.90 -1.02
N ARG A 80 10.68 9.22 -1.24
CA ARG A 80 11.10 10.15 -2.32
C ARG A 80 10.73 9.61 -3.69
N ALA A 81 10.99 8.33 -3.96
CA ALA A 81 10.66 7.71 -5.24
C ALA A 81 9.14 7.70 -5.50
N ILE A 82 8.32 7.42 -4.48
CA ILE A 82 6.85 7.45 -4.57
C ILE A 82 6.35 8.88 -4.83
N ALA A 83 6.89 9.87 -4.11
CA ALA A 83 6.54 11.27 -4.33
C ALA A 83 6.90 11.72 -5.76
N LEU A 84 8.03 11.26 -6.30
CA LEU A 84 8.41 11.52 -7.70
C LEU A 84 7.48 10.80 -8.69
N GLN A 85 7.06 9.56 -8.41
CA GLN A 85 6.10 8.82 -9.23
C GLN A 85 4.71 9.48 -9.25
N ALA A 86 4.22 9.95 -8.10
CA ALA A 86 2.95 10.67 -8.01
C ALA A 86 2.97 11.97 -8.83
N ARG A 87 4.10 12.69 -8.82
CA ARG A 87 4.27 13.96 -9.55
C ARG A 87 4.48 13.81 -11.04
N SER A 88 5.00 12.68 -11.49
CA SER A 88 5.29 12.42 -12.90
C SER A 88 4.06 11.95 -13.70
N GLY A 89 2.90 11.77 -13.06
CA GLY A 89 1.67 11.30 -13.71
C GLY A 89 1.79 9.88 -14.29
N ALA A 90 2.86 9.15 -13.94
CA ALA A 90 3.28 7.93 -14.61
C ALA A 90 2.49 6.67 -14.23
N PHE A 91 1.32 6.80 -13.60
CA PHE A 91 0.44 5.65 -13.37
C PHE A 91 -1.01 5.97 -13.74
N THR A 92 -1.37 5.63 -14.98
CA THR A 92 -2.74 5.19 -15.26
C THR A 92 -2.85 3.74 -14.82
N ARG A 93 -3.99 3.41 -14.23
CA ARG A 93 -4.40 2.16 -13.55
C ARG A 93 -4.31 0.87 -14.41
N THR A 94 -3.63 0.86 -15.56
CA THR A 94 -3.71 -0.22 -16.57
C THR A 94 -2.38 -0.62 -17.24
N GLY A 95 -1.22 -0.13 -16.79
CA GLY A 95 0.05 -0.44 -17.46
C GLY A 95 0.18 0.21 -18.85
N ARG A 96 -0.66 1.20 -19.17
CA ARG A 96 -0.49 2.07 -20.33
C ARG A 96 0.14 3.40 -19.92
N ARG A 97 1.04 3.89 -20.78
CA ARG A 97 1.61 5.24 -20.68
C ARG A 97 0.45 6.24 -20.61
N GLY A 98 0.34 6.95 -19.49
CA GLY A 98 -0.60 8.06 -19.37
C GLY A 98 -0.26 9.16 -20.39
N PRO A 99 -1.24 9.95 -20.83
CA PRO A 99 -0.96 11.08 -21.69
C PRO A 99 0.02 12.03 -20.98
N PRO A 100 0.97 12.64 -21.71
CA PRO A 100 1.88 13.61 -21.11
C PRO A 100 1.08 14.74 -20.43
N PRO A 101 1.61 15.33 -19.35
CA PRO A 101 1.00 16.51 -18.76
C PRO A 101 0.89 17.58 -19.85
N ALA A 102 -0.25 18.27 -19.90
CA ALA A 102 -0.46 19.43 -20.76
C ALA A 102 0.48 20.55 -20.30
N GLY A 103 1.72 20.52 -20.76
CA GLY A 103 2.68 21.59 -20.61
C GLY A 103 2.50 22.58 -21.75
N SER A 104 2.30 23.84 -21.37
CA SER A 104 3.02 24.98 -21.96
C SER A 104 3.00 25.08 -23.49
N GLN A 105 1.92 25.64 -24.05
CA GLN A 105 2.05 26.36 -25.31
C GLN A 105 2.73 27.70 -25.03
N THR A 106 4.05 27.73 -25.17
CA THR A 106 4.76 28.94 -25.60
C THR A 106 5.00 28.81 -27.09
N GLY A 107 4.35 29.68 -27.85
CA GLY A 107 4.43 29.78 -29.30
C GLY A 107 3.39 30.77 -29.79
#